data_AF-A0A2D2DM48-F1
#
_entry.id   AF-A0A2D2DM48-F1
#
_cell.length_a   1.000
_cell.length_b   1.000
_cell.length_c   1.000
_cell.angle_alpha   90.00
_cell.angle_beta   90.00
_cell.angle_gamma   90.00
#
_symmetry.space_group_name_H-M   'P 1'
#
loop_
_entity.id
_entity.type
_entity.pdbx_description
1 polymer ?
#
loop_
_entity_poly.entity_id
_entity_poly.type
_entity_poly.pdbx_seq_one_letter_code
_entity_poly.pdbx_strand_id
1 'polypeptide(L)'
;MAVFGYFYTVLPVFQNQKLQEDNARLELESARERKLLSELRDRQFAVQKKIAELDAALTHARGRALVSDERASLSEERERAARYTALLAENRERDALGSARNAANDLASEIRHLDTARRTILVSQFGMAVAFRRVRQQDEFIEILYRSGREKDGEDLVKAATFFLSPTKILADAVEDISQPPGRILDAYLAELKGAVAGEKPISCVVPNAPELQISYSQKDAQIAALSAIDANNEIEKQRLTVEKSNARLIVTKKDIDTLAASFERERRFSLSQEFREKFLNADRQCGMLLDHAVKRIADQLGPKDTAR
;
A
#
# COMPACT_ATOMS: atom_id res chain seq x y z
N MET A 1 136.26 107.16 -9.62
CA MET A 1 136.67 107.69 -10.93
C MET A 1 135.76 107.10 -11.98
N ALA A 2 135.09 107.96 -12.74
CA ALA A 2 134.24 107.62 -13.88
C ALA A 2 135.07 107.13 -15.09
N VAL A 3 134.43 106.42 -16.02
CA VAL A 3 134.27 106.82 -17.46
C VAL A 3 133.63 105.68 -18.28
N PHE A 4 132.45 106.00 -18.81
CA PHE A 4 131.75 105.66 -20.08
C PHE A 4 131.95 104.36 -20.88
N GLY A 5 130.81 103.87 -21.39
CA GLY A 5 130.67 103.15 -22.66
C GLY A 5 129.20 102.94 -23.08
N TYR A 6 128.70 103.78 -23.98
CA TYR A 6 127.39 103.70 -24.68
C TYR A 6 127.31 102.48 -25.61
N PHE A 7 126.13 101.86 -25.83
CA PHE A 7 125.64 101.39 -27.15
C PHE A 7 124.10 101.23 -27.20
N TYR A 8 123.56 101.44 -28.40
CA TYR A 8 122.17 101.65 -28.83
C TYR A 8 121.37 100.37 -29.18
N THR A 9 120.04 100.50 -29.12
CA THR A 9 118.86 99.79 -29.71
C THR A 9 119.03 98.82 -30.91
N VAL A 10 118.23 97.73 -31.00
CA VAL A 10 117.31 97.29 -32.12
C VAL A 10 116.33 96.16 -31.65
N LEU A 11 115.10 96.19 -32.20
CA LEU A 11 113.83 95.49 -31.90
C LEU A 11 113.68 93.97 -32.21
N PRO A 12 112.56 93.34 -31.76
CA PRO A 12 112.24 91.90 -31.76
C PRO A 12 111.30 91.46 -32.89
N VAL A 13 111.51 90.25 -33.46
CA VAL A 13 110.58 89.66 -34.47
C VAL A 13 110.34 88.14 -34.28
N PHE A 14 111.20 87.41 -33.55
CA PHE A 14 111.14 85.93 -33.50
C PHE A 14 110.22 85.32 -32.43
N GLN A 15 109.53 86.11 -31.58
CA GLN A 15 108.66 85.56 -30.52
C GLN A 15 107.16 85.49 -30.89
N ASN A 16 106.67 86.34 -31.80
CA ASN A 16 105.26 86.34 -32.19
C ASN A 16 104.87 85.15 -33.08
N GLN A 17 105.79 84.61 -33.88
CA GLN A 17 105.53 83.41 -34.69
C GLN A 17 105.28 82.17 -33.84
N LYS A 18 105.97 82.04 -32.70
CA LYS A 18 105.80 80.89 -31.79
C LYS A 18 104.47 80.93 -31.04
N LEU A 19 104.03 82.13 -30.63
CA LEU A 19 102.72 82.34 -30.00
C LEU A 19 101.54 82.09 -30.96
N GLN A 20 101.71 82.36 -32.25
CA GLN A 20 100.69 82.03 -33.26
C GLN A 20 100.62 80.52 -33.54
N GLU A 21 101.75 79.81 -33.56
CA GLU A 21 101.75 78.34 -33.69
C GLU A 21 101.11 77.64 -32.47
N ASP A 22 101.39 78.11 -31.26
CA ASP A 22 100.82 77.52 -30.04
C ASP A 22 99.31 77.80 -29.92
N ASN A 23 98.84 79.00 -30.30
CA ASN A 23 97.39 79.28 -30.36
C ASN A 23 96.68 78.43 -31.42
N ALA A 24 97.30 78.24 -32.60
CA ALA A 24 96.73 77.38 -33.63
C ALA A 24 96.67 75.90 -33.19
N ARG A 25 97.64 75.42 -32.39
CA ARG A 25 97.60 74.09 -31.77
C ARG A 25 96.50 73.96 -30.73
N LEU A 26 96.33 74.95 -29.86
CA LEU A 26 95.30 74.97 -28.82
C LEU A 26 93.88 75.02 -29.42
N GLU A 27 93.68 75.76 -30.51
CA GLU A 27 92.40 75.76 -31.22
C GLU A 27 92.08 74.39 -31.83
N LEU A 28 93.08 73.71 -32.41
CA LEU A 28 92.94 72.34 -32.92
C LEU A 28 92.66 71.31 -31.82
N GLU A 29 93.31 71.43 -30.66
CA GLU A 29 93.07 70.55 -29.50
C GLU A 29 91.69 70.81 -28.89
N SER A 30 91.30 72.07 -28.68
CA SER A 30 89.97 72.40 -28.16
C SER A 30 88.84 71.96 -29.11
N ALA A 31 89.07 72.00 -30.42
CA ALA A 31 88.12 71.49 -31.41
C ALA A 31 88.01 69.94 -31.36
N ARG A 32 89.12 69.24 -31.10
CA ARG A 32 89.11 67.78 -30.90
C ARG A 32 88.41 67.39 -29.61
N GLU A 33 88.67 68.10 -28.51
CA GLU A 33 88.01 67.86 -27.23
C GLU A 33 86.50 68.12 -27.30
N ARG A 34 86.07 69.19 -27.99
CA ARG A 34 84.64 69.45 -28.20
C ARG A 34 83.96 68.34 -29.01
N LYS A 35 84.64 67.79 -30.03
CA LYS A 35 84.13 66.64 -30.80
C LYS A 35 84.02 65.38 -29.94
N LEU A 36 85.02 65.09 -29.12
CA LEU A 36 84.99 63.97 -28.16
C LEU A 36 83.87 64.13 -27.13
N LEU A 37 83.66 65.34 -26.61
CA LEU A 37 82.58 65.62 -25.67
C LEU A 37 81.20 65.48 -26.30
N SER A 38 81.01 65.91 -27.56
CA SER A 38 79.75 65.66 -28.28
C SER A 38 79.52 64.17 -28.52
N GLU A 39 80.54 63.42 -28.94
CA GLU A 39 80.42 61.97 -29.15
C GLU A 39 80.11 61.22 -27.86
N LEU A 40 80.72 61.62 -26.73
CA LEU A 40 80.44 61.02 -25.42
C LEU A 40 79.03 61.35 -24.93
N ARG A 41 78.53 62.58 -25.16
CA ARG A 41 77.14 62.93 -24.86
C ARG A 41 76.16 62.13 -25.70
N ASP A 42 76.40 61.99 -26.99
CA ASP A 42 75.55 61.20 -27.88
C ASP A 42 75.54 59.71 -27.47
N ARG A 43 76.68 59.16 -27.07
CA ARG A 43 76.77 57.82 -26.48
C ARG A 43 76.03 57.72 -25.15
N GLN A 44 76.14 58.72 -24.28
CA GLN A 44 75.44 58.75 -23.00
C GLN A 44 73.92 58.78 -23.21
N PHE A 45 73.41 59.59 -24.15
CA PHE A 45 72.00 59.62 -24.51
C PHE A 45 71.54 58.29 -25.12
N ALA A 46 72.35 57.67 -25.99
CA ALA A 46 72.03 56.37 -26.56
C ALA A 46 71.96 55.26 -25.49
N VAL A 47 72.84 55.29 -24.50
CA VAL A 47 72.84 54.34 -23.38
C VAL A 47 71.63 54.59 -22.46
N GLN A 48 71.35 55.84 -22.10
CA GLN A 48 70.17 56.18 -21.28
C GLN A 48 68.87 55.76 -21.95
N LYS A 49 68.75 55.94 -23.27
CA LYS A 49 67.60 55.47 -24.04
C LYS A 49 67.45 53.95 -23.99
N LYS A 50 68.56 53.21 -24.15
CA LYS A 50 68.56 51.74 -24.01
C LYS A 50 68.19 51.28 -22.61
N ILE A 51 68.66 51.96 -21.57
CA ILE A 51 68.29 51.64 -20.18
C ILE A 51 66.79 51.84 -19.97
N ALA A 52 66.24 52.97 -20.42
CA ALA A 52 64.80 53.23 -20.31
C ALA A 52 63.96 52.20 -21.09
N GLU A 53 64.40 51.79 -22.28
CA GLU A 53 63.76 50.75 -23.08
C GLU A 53 63.81 49.37 -22.37
N LEU A 54 64.95 49.02 -21.77
CA LEU A 54 65.10 47.76 -21.03
C LEU A 54 64.27 47.76 -19.74
N ASP A 55 64.23 48.87 -18.99
CA ASP A 55 63.41 49.00 -17.80
C ASP A 55 61.90 48.91 -18.13
N ALA A 56 61.47 49.54 -19.23
CA ALA A 56 60.10 49.40 -19.73
C ALA A 56 59.79 47.94 -20.14
N ALA A 57 60.72 47.24 -20.79
CA ALA A 57 60.54 45.83 -21.14
C ALA A 57 60.46 44.92 -19.89
N LEU A 58 61.28 45.18 -18.88
CA LEU A 58 61.35 44.39 -17.65
C LEU A 58 60.09 44.58 -16.79
N THR A 59 59.60 45.81 -16.67
CA THR A 59 58.33 46.12 -16.01
C THR A 59 57.14 45.47 -16.72
N HIS A 60 57.08 45.54 -18.05
CA HIS A 60 56.06 44.83 -18.84
C HIS A 60 56.12 43.31 -18.71
N ALA A 61 57.33 42.73 -18.62
CA ALA A 61 57.50 41.29 -18.41
C ALA A 61 57.01 40.86 -17.01
N ARG A 62 57.37 41.61 -15.97
CA ARG A 62 56.91 41.36 -14.58
C ARG A 62 55.39 41.50 -14.45
N GLY A 63 54.80 42.52 -15.06
CA GLY A 63 53.34 42.71 -15.06
C GLY A 63 52.60 41.54 -15.73
N ARG A 64 53.14 41.00 -16.83
CA ARG A 64 52.55 39.81 -17.50
C ARG A 64 52.67 38.54 -16.66
N ALA A 65 53.79 38.34 -15.97
CA ALA A 65 53.99 37.18 -15.10
C ALA A 65 53.02 37.19 -13.91
N LEU A 66 52.84 38.33 -13.24
CA LEU A 66 51.89 38.46 -12.12
C LEU A 66 50.44 38.19 -12.56
N VAL A 67 50.03 38.75 -13.71
CA VAL A 67 48.68 38.49 -14.27
C VAL A 67 48.50 37.02 -14.67
N SER A 68 49.57 36.35 -15.12
CA SER A 68 49.56 34.92 -15.41
C SER A 68 49.34 34.10 -14.14
N ASP A 69 50.07 34.40 -13.06
CA ASP A 69 49.99 33.66 -11.79
C ASP A 69 48.65 33.89 -11.06
N GLU A 70 48.12 35.12 -11.11
CA GLU A 70 46.77 35.43 -10.61
C GLU A 70 45.69 34.69 -11.40
N ARG A 71 45.84 34.57 -12.73
CA ARG A 71 44.91 33.78 -13.55
C ARG A 71 45.02 32.29 -13.26
N ALA A 72 46.22 31.77 -13.03
CA ALA A 72 46.44 30.37 -12.70
C ALA A 72 45.83 30.01 -11.33
N SER A 73 46.08 30.82 -10.30
CA SER A 73 45.50 30.62 -8.96
C SER A 73 43.97 30.72 -8.97
N LEU A 74 43.40 31.72 -9.65
CA LEU A 74 41.94 31.81 -9.83
C LEU A 74 41.36 30.62 -10.60
N SER A 75 42.11 30.04 -11.56
CA SER A 75 41.67 28.85 -12.27
C SER A 75 41.65 27.61 -11.37
N GLU A 76 42.66 27.45 -10.50
CA GLU A 76 42.69 26.36 -9.50
C GLU A 76 41.56 26.49 -8.48
N GLU A 77 41.28 27.69 -7.98
CA GLU A 77 40.18 27.92 -7.03
C GLU A 77 38.82 27.61 -7.67
N ARG A 78 38.62 28.03 -8.93
CA ARG A 78 37.42 27.69 -9.70
C ARG A 78 37.29 26.19 -9.92
N GLU A 79 38.39 25.49 -10.21
CA GLU A 79 38.37 24.05 -10.39
C GLU A 79 38.04 23.32 -9.08
N ARG A 80 38.62 23.73 -7.95
CA ARG A 80 38.29 23.18 -6.62
C ARG A 80 36.83 23.44 -6.25
N ALA A 81 36.34 24.66 -6.47
CA ALA A 81 34.94 25.00 -6.25
C ALA A 81 34.00 24.16 -7.13
N ALA A 82 34.33 23.99 -8.43
CA ALA A 82 33.56 23.17 -9.36
C ALA A 82 33.50 21.70 -8.89
N ARG A 83 34.65 21.11 -8.51
CA ARG A 83 34.71 19.75 -7.95
C ARG A 83 33.88 19.60 -6.68
N TYR A 84 33.94 20.56 -5.78
CA TYR A 84 33.14 20.55 -4.55
C TYR A 84 31.63 20.65 -4.84
N THR A 85 31.23 21.53 -5.77
CA THR A 85 29.82 21.63 -6.19
C THR A 85 29.30 20.37 -6.88
N ALA A 86 30.14 19.69 -7.67
CA ALA A 86 29.79 18.42 -8.29
C ALA A 86 29.57 17.32 -7.24
N LEU A 87 30.46 17.23 -6.23
CA LEU A 87 30.32 16.30 -5.10
C LEU A 87 29.06 16.56 -4.28
N LEU A 88 28.74 17.83 -4.02
CA LEU A 88 27.50 18.20 -3.34
C LEU A 88 26.26 17.82 -4.16
N ALA A 89 26.29 18.00 -5.48
CA ALA A 89 25.21 17.59 -6.37
C ALA A 89 25.04 16.07 -6.38
N GLU A 90 26.12 15.30 -6.47
CA GLU A 90 26.11 13.84 -6.42
C GLU A 90 25.52 13.32 -5.09
N ASN A 91 25.92 13.91 -3.96
CA ASN A 91 25.37 13.53 -2.66
C ASN A 91 23.88 13.85 -2.54
N ARG A 92 23.44 15.04 -3.00
CA ARG A 92 22.01 15.39 -3.03
C ARG A 92 21.20 14.45 -3.91
N GLU A 93 21.75 14.04 -5.05
CA GLU A 93 21.11 13.07 -5.94
C GLU A 93 20.98 11.71 -5.25
N ARG A 94 22.03 11.22 -4.59
CA ARG A 94 21.99 9.98 -3.80
C ARG A 94 20.97 10.04 -2.67
N ASP A 95 20.92 11.13 -1.92
CA ASP A 95 19.96 11.32 -0.83
C ASP A 95 18.52 11.36 -1.36
N ALA A 96 18.28 12.07 -2.48
CA ALA A 96 16.98 12.12 -3.14
C ALA A 96 16.54 10.73 -3.65
N LEU A 97 17.45 9.97 -4.25
CA LEU A 97 17.18 8.59 -4.68
C LEU A 97 16.88 7.67 -3.49
N GLY A 98 17.61 7.81 -2.39
CA GLY A 98 17.35 7.09 -1.14
C GLY A 98 15.96 7.41 -0.58
N SER A 99 15.61 8.69 -0.49
CA SER A 99 14.29 9.14 -0.03
C SER A 99 13.17 8.66 -0.94
N ALA A 100 13.35 8.69 -2.27
CA ALA A 100 12.36 8.22 -3.23
C ALA A 100 12.13 6.71 -3.12
N ARG A 101 13.19 5.91 -2.89
CA ARG A 101 13.08 4.46 -2.64
C ARG A 101 12.32 4.17 -1.36
N ASN A 102 12.61 4.88 -0.28
CA ASN A 102 11.90 4.70 0.99
C ASN A 102 10.42 5.06 0.84
N ALA A 103 10.10 6.19 0.22
CA ALA A 103 8.72 6.59 -0.07
C ALA A 103 7.98 5.57 -0.94
N ALA A 104 8.66 4.99 -1.95
CA ALA A 104 8.07 3.93 -2.77
C ALA A 104 7.81 2.64 -1.97
N ASN A 105 8.70 2.27 -1.06
CA ASN A 105 8.51 1.12 -0.17
C ASN A 105 7.35 1.35 0.81
N ASP A 106 7.25 2.54 1.40
CA ASP A 106 6.18 2.92 2.32
C ASP A 106 4.83 2.89 1.60
N LEU A 107 4.76 3.50 0.40
CA LEU A 107 3.58 3.45 -0.45
C LEU A 107 3.18 2.02 -0.82
N ALA A 108 4.15 1.16 -1.15
CA ALA A 108 3.88 -0.25 -1.43
C ALA A 108 3.31 -0.99 -0.20
N SER A 109 3.79 -0.66 1.01
CA SER A 109 3.26 -1.21 2.26
C SER A 109 1.84 -0.72 2.52
N GLU A 110 1.56 0.57 2.37
CA GLU A 110 0.22 1.14 2.54
C GLU A 110 -0.78 0.55 1.54
N ILE A 111 -0.38 0.35 0.27
CA ILE A 111 -1.21 -0.31 -0.74
C ILE A 111 -1.54 -1.75 -0.32
N ARG A 112 -0.58 -2.49 0.24
CA ARG A 112 -0.84 -3.84 0.76
C ARG A 112 -1.83 -3.81 1.92
N HIS A 113 -1.64 -2.91 2.89
CA HIS A 113 -2.58 -2.76 4.00
C HIS A 113 -3.99 -2.40 3.53
N LEU A 114 -4.10 -1.52 2.52
CA LEU A 114 -5.36 -1.17 1.90
C LEU A 114 -6.02 -2.35 1.19
N ASP A 115 -5.25 -3.20 0.48
CA ASP A 115 -5.76 -4.44 -0.12
C ASP A 115 -6.28 -5.43 0.94
N THR A 116 -5.50 -5.66 1.99
CA THR A 116 -5.89 -6.48 3.14
C THR A 116 -7.19 -5.98 3.78
N ALA A 117 -7.32 -4.67 4.00
CA ALA A 117 -8.51 -4.07 4.56
C ALA A 117 -9.74 -4.26 3.64
N ARG A 118 -9.57 -4.04 2.32
CA ARG A 118 -10.64 -4.27 1.33
C ARG A 118 -11.10 -5.71 1.29
N ARG A 119 -10.17 -6.68 1.29
CA ARG A 119 -10.49 -8.12 1.32
C ARG A 119 -11.24 -8.49 2.59
N THR A 120 -10.83 -7.95 3.73
CA THR A 120 -11.50 -8.16 5.02
C THR A 120 -12.94 -7.64 4.99
N ILE A 121 -13.15 -6.43 4.46
CA ILE A 121 -14.49 -5.85 4.30
C ILE A 121 -15.35 -6.70 3.36
N LEU A 122 -14.81 -7.12 2.21
CA LEU A 122 -15.50 -7.98 1.25
C LEU A 122 -15.99 -9.28 1.91
N VAL A 123 -15.09 -10.01 2.55
CA VAL A 123 -15.41 -11.29 3.20
C VAL A 123 -16.44 -11.08 4.33
N SER A 124 -16.29 -10.01 5.11
CA SER A 124 -17.24 -9.67 6.17
C SER A 124 -18.63 -9.36 5.61
N GLN A 125 -18.73 -8.53 4.57
CA GLN A 125 -20.00 -8.17 3.93
C GLN A 125 -20.66 -9.39 3.27
N PHE A 126 -19.89 -10.22 2.59
CA PHE A 126 -20.37 -11.46 2.02
C PHE A 126 -20.89 -12.42 3.10
N GLY A 127 -20.13 -12.63 4.18
CA GLY A 127 -20.55 -13.48 5.30
C GLY A 127 -21.83 -12.98 5.96
N MET A 128 -21.98 -11.66 6.15
CA MET A 128 -23.21 -11.05 6.64
C MET A 128 -24.39 -11.28 5.68
N ALA A 129 -24.21 -11.05 4.38
CA ALA A 129 -25.27 -11.28 3.39
C ALA A 129 -25.74 -12.74 3.38
N VAL A 130 -24.81 -13.69 3.42
CA VAL A 130 -25.12 -15.13 3.53
C VAL A 130 -25.91 -15.42 4.82
N ALA A 131 -25.48 -14.87 5.96
CA ALA A 131 -26.17 -15.06 7.23
C ALA A 131 -27.59 -14.52 7.22
N PHE A 132 -27.81 -13.31 6.68
CA PHE A 132 -29.15 -12.73 6.54
C PHE A 132 -30.06 -13.56 5.65
N ARG A 133 -29.54 -14.02 4.50
CA ARG A 133 -30.28 -14.89 3.57
C ARG A 133 -30.66 -16.22 4.22
N ARG A 134 -29.73 -16.83 4.96
CA ARG A 134 -29.97 -18.05 5.73
C ARG A 134 -31.06 -17.84 6.78
N VAL A 135 -30.96 -16.80 7.61
CA VAL A 135 -31.96 -16.52 8.67
C VAL A 135 -33.34 -16.32 8.06
N ARG A 136 -33.46 -15.52 7.01
CA ARG A 136 -34.74 -15.29 6.34
C ARG A 136 -35.37 -16.58 5.81
N GLN A 137 -34.58 -17.41 5.13
CA GLN A 137 -35.07 -18.69 4.61
C GLN A 137 -35.45 -19.65 5.75
N GLN A 138 -34.67 -19.66 6.83
CA GLN A 138 -34.94 -20.46 8.01
C GLN A 138 -36.21 -20.03 8.74
N ASP A 139 -36.48 -18.72 8.82
CA ASP A 139 -37.71 -18.18 9.40
C ASP A 139 -38.94 -18.61 8.60
N GLU A 140 -38.90 -18.50 7.26
CA GLU A 140 -39.97 -18.98 6.37
C GLU A 140 -40.20 -20.50 6.52
N PHE A 141 -39.11 -21.27 6.59
CA PHE A 141 -39.14 -22.72 6.80
C PHE A 141 -39.74 -23.11 8.15
N ILE A 142 -39.32 -22.46 9.25
CA ILE A 142 -39.83 -22.71 10.60
C ILE A 142 -41.29 -22.29 10.71
N GLU A 143 -41.67 -21.13 10.16
CA GLU A 143 -43.08 -20.70 10.18
C GLU A 143 -43.99 -21.76 9.56
N ILE A 144 -43.60 -22.33 8.41
CA ILE A 144 -44.37 -23.35 7.73
C ILE A 144 -44.38 -24.66 8.52
N LEU A 145 -43.21 -25.10 9.02
CA LEU A 145 -43.08 -26.35 9.74
C LEU A 145 -43.87 -26.36 11.06
N TYR A 146 -44.07 -25.20 11.68
CA TYR A 146 -44.75 -25.05 12.97
C TYR A 146 -46.13 -24.38 12.88
N ARG A 147 -46.69 -24.15 11.67
CA ARG A 147 -47.98 -23.45 11.51
C ARG A 147 -49.16 -24.27 12.05
N SER A 148 -49.33 -24.24 13.37
CA SER A 148 -50.28 -25.05 14.13
C SER A 148 -51.72 -24.67 13.80
N GLY A 149 -52.34 -25.40 12.89
CA GLY A 149 -53.70 -25.08 12.45
C GLY A 149 -54.44 -26.20 11.74
N ARG A 150 -54.48 -27.41 12.32
CA ARG A 150 -55.30 -28.57 11.89
C ARG A 150 -54.73 -29.37 10.70
N GLU A 151 -53.49 -29.82 10.81
CA GLU A 151 -52.84 -30.62 9.77
C GLU A 151 -53.16 -32.11 9.97
N LYS A 152 -54.24 -32.58 9.33
CA LYS A 152 -54.61 -34.00 9.37
C LYS A 152 -53.77 -34.88 8.43
N ASP A 153 -53.03 -34.28 7.49
CA ASP A 153 -52.50 -35.02 6.34
C ASP A 153 -51.03 -34.72 6.01
N GLY A 154 -50.26 -34.11 6.92
CA GLY A 154 -48.83 -33.85 6.73
C GLY A 154 -48.47 -32.94 5.55
N GLU A 155 -49.41 -32.13 5.03
CA GLU A 155 -49.19 -31.22 3.90
C GLU A 155 -48.11 -30.16 4.20
N ASP A 156 -48.00 -29.77 5.47
CA ASP A 156 -46.97 -28.87 5.99
C ASP A 156 -45.57 -29.39 5.72
N LEU A 157 -45.34 -30.70 5.76
CA LEU A 157 -44.05 -31.32 5.42
C LEU A 157 -43.69 -31.10 3.95
N VAL A 158 -44.67 -31.24 3.05
CA VAL A 158 -44.46 -31.00 1.61
C VAL A 158 -44.21 -29.52 1.33
N LYS A 159 -44.97 -28.64 1.98
CA LYS A 159 -44.76 -27.19 1.88
C LYS A 159 -43.40 -26.79 2.46
N ALA A 160 -43.02 -27.27 3.64
CA ALA A 160 -41.73 -26.96 4.27
C ALA A 160 -40.56 -27.38 3.38
N ALA A 161 -40.67 -28.50 2.66
CA ALA A 161 -39.65 -28.96 1.71
C ALA A 161 -39.40 -27.97 0.56
N THR A 162 -40.37 -27.15 0.15
CA THR A 162 -40.16 -26.15 -0.91
C THR A 162 -39.38 -24.93 -0.44
N PHE A 163 -39.35 -24.69 0.87
CA PHE A 163 -38.58 -23.61 1.50
C PHE A 163 -37.25 -24.10 2.10
N PHE A 164 -36.94 -25.38 1.90
CA PHE A 164 -35.73 -26.00 2.42
C PHE A 164 -34.46 -25.26 1.96
N LEU A 165 -33.49 -25.15 2.85
CA LEU A 165 -32.27 -24.37 2.63
C LEU A 165 -31.55 -24.80 1.35
N SER A 166 -31.22 -23.83 0.51
CA SER A 166 -30.48 -24.04 -0.74
C SER A 166 -29.16 -23.28 -0.67
N PRO A 167 -28.04 -23.93 -0.26
CA PRO A 167 -26.78 -23.24 -0.04
C PRO A 167 -26.29 -22.53 -1.31
N THR A 168 -26.38 -23.19 -2.46
CA THR A 168 -25.97 -22.62 -3.75
C THR A 168 -26.76 -21.35 -4.08
N LYS A 169 -28.07 -21.36 -3.84
CA LYS A 169 -28.92 -20.18 -4.06
C LYS A 169 -28.59 -19.08 -3.05
N ILE A 170 -28.40 -19.40 -1.77
CA ILE A 170 -28.00 -18.43 -0.74
C ILE A 170 -26.68 -17.75 -1.12
N LEU A 171 -25.68 -18.51 -1.56
CA LEU A 171 -24.40 -17.97 -1.99
C LEU A 171 -24.56 -17.05 -3.20
N ALA A 172 -25.35 -17.44 -4.20
CA ALA A 172 -25.63 -16.62 -5.38
C ALA A 172 -26.36 -15.32 -5.02
N ASP A 173 -27.46 -15.41 -4.27
CA ASP A 173 -28.25 -14.27 -3.82
C ASP A 173 -27.41 -13.32 -2.94
N ALA A 174 -26.52 -13.84 -2.09
CA ALA A 174 -25.61 -13.03 -1.29
C ALA A 174 -24.61 -12.24 -2.14
N VAL A 175 -24.15 -12.80 -3.27
CA VAL A 175 -23.30 -12.08 -4.24
C VAL A 175 -24.09 -10.98 -4.95
N GLU A 176 -25.38 -11.21 -5.23
CA GLU A 176 -26.25 -10.17 -5.77
C GLU A 176 -26.50 -9.06 -4.76
N ASP A 177 -26.76 -9.38 -3.50
CA ASP A 177 -27.03 -8.39 -2.45
C ASP A 177 -25.88 -7.39 -2.26
N ILE A 178 -24.65 -7.89 -2.19
CA ILE A 178 -23.47 -7.03 -2.06
C ILE A 178 -23.19 -6.20 -3.32
N SER A 179 -23.83 -6.53 -4.45
CA SER A 179 -23.69 -5.82 -5.72
C SER A 179 -24.65 -4.65 -5.90
N GLN A 180 -25.72 -4.54 -5.10
CA GLN A 180 -26.83 -3.60 -5.33
C GLN A 180 -26.88 -2.28 -4.50
N PRO A 181 -26.16 -2.07 -3.38
CA PRO A 181 -26.10 -0.76 -2.70
C PRO A 181 -24.79 0.03 -2.92
N PRO A 182 -24.78 1.36 -2.69
CA PRO A 182 -23.68 2.26 -3.07
C PRO A 182 -22.59 2.26 -2.00
N GLY A 183 -21.86 1.14 -1.89
CA GLY A 183 -20.87 0.89 -0.84
C GLY A 183 -19.55 0.32 -1.34
N ARG A 184 -19.15 0.66 -2.58
CA ARG A 184 -17.84 0.48 -3.23
C ARG A 184 -17.00 -0.72 -2.76
N ILE A 185 -17.52 -1.93 -2.93
CA ILE A 185 -16.63 -3.03 -3.33
C ILE A 185 -16.19 -2.72 -4.76
N LEU A 186 -14.88 -2.65 -4.99
CA LEU A 186 -14.32 -2.47 -6.32
C LEU A 186 -14.67 -3.68 -7.21
N ASP A 187 -15.05 -3.44 -8.47
CA ASP A 187 -15.52 -4.47 -9.41
C ASP A 187 -14.59 -5.67 -9.53
N ALA A 188 -13.27 -5.44 -9.44
CA ALA A 188 -12.26 -6.49 -9.46
C ALA A 188 -12.44 -7.51 -8.32
N TYR A 189 -12.71 -7.05 -7.10
CA TYR A 189 -12.92 -7.92 -5.94
C TYR A 189 -14.27 -8.63 -6.01
N LEU A 190 -15.29 -7.97 -6.56
CA LEU A 190 -16.59 -8.60 -6.80
C LEU A 190 -16.46 -9.71 -7.86
N ALA A 191 -15.64 -9.51 -8.90
CA ALA A 191 -15.35 -10.53 -9.90
C ALA A 191 -14.58 -11.72 -9.29
N GLU A 192 -13.60 -11.47 -8.42
CA GLU A 192 -12.92 -12.54 -7.66
C GLU A 192 -13.92 -13.34 -6.81
N LEU A 193 -14.82 -12.68 -6.11
CA LEU A 193 -15.85 -13.33 -5.30
C LEU A 193 -16.84 -14.15 -6.15
N LYS A 194 -17.33 -13.59 -7.26
CA LYS A 194 -18.14 -14.33 -8.23
C LYS A 194 -17.43 -15.58 -8.73
N GLY A 195 -16.14 -15.47 -9.02
CA GLY A 195 -15.31 -16.60 -9.44
C GLY A 195 -15.14 -17.64 -8.33
N ALA A 196 -14.91 -17.23 -7.08
CA ALA A 196 -14.80 -18.14 -5.94
C ALA A 196 -16.10 -18.89 -5.69
N VAL A 197 -17.25 -18.20 -5.72
CA VAL A 197 -18.58 -18.82 -5.56
C VAL A 197 -18.90 -19.76 -6.72
N ALA A 198 -18.60 -19.38 -7.97
CA ALA A 198 -18.81 -20.25 -9.13
C ALA A 198 -17.89 -21.48 -9.15
N GLY A 199 -16.71 -21.36 -8.54
CA GLY A 199 -15.75 -22.47 -8.38
C GLY A 199 -16.09 -23.45 -7.26
N GLU A 200 -17.02 -23.10 -6.36
CA GLU A 200 -17.50 -24.03 -5.35
C GLU A 200 -18.28 -25.17 -5.99
N LYS A 201 -18.02 -26.39 -5.50
CA LYS A 201 -18.77 -27.56 -5.96
C LYS A 201 -20.23 -27.39 -5.55
N PRO A 202 -21.20 -27.81 -6.40
CA PRO A 202 -22.61 -27.77 -6.04
C PRO A 202 -22.84 -28.43 -4.68
N ILE A 203 -23.33 -27.65 -3.72
CA ILE A 203 -23.59 -28.13 -2.38
C ILE A 203 -24.93 -28.84 -2.42
N SER A 204 -24.89 -30.16 -2.59
CA SER A 204 -26.10 -30.99 -2.58
C SER A 204 -26.47 -31.31 -1.15
N CYS A 205 -27.56 -30.71 -0.68
CA CYS A 205 -28.19 -31.09 0.58
C CYS A 205 -29.12 -32.27 0.38
N VAL A 206 -29.11 -33.21 1.33
CA VAL A 206 -30.07 -34.32 1.34
C VAL A 206 -31.39 -33.77 1.87
N VAL A 207 -32.27 -33.39 0.95
CA VAL A 207 -33.63 -32.97 1.30
C VAL A 207 -34.46 -34.22 1.61
N PRO A 208 -35.17 -34.28 2.75
CA PRO A 208 -36.06 -35.40 3.03
C PRO A 208 -37.12 -35.55 1.94
N ASN A 209 -37.45 -36.79 1.57
CA ASN A 209 -38.50 -37.06 0.59
C ASN A 209 -39.88 -36.72 1.18
N ALA A 210 -40.33 -35.50 0.94
CA ALA A 210 -41.53 -34.97 1.58
C ALA A 210 -42.82 -35.75 1.23
N PRO A 211 -43.05 -36.17 -0.04
CA PRO A 211 -44.18 -37.06 -0.36
C PRO A 211 -44.17 -38.38 0.41
N GLU A 212 -43.03 -39.05 0.54
CA GLU A 212 -42.93 -40.29 1.31
C GLU A 212 -43.18 -40.06 2.80
N LEU A 213 -42.64 -38.97 3.35
CA LEU A 213 -42.87 -38.59 4.73
C LEU A 213 -44.33 -38.22 4.99
N GLN A 214 -44.99 -37.55 4.06
CA GLN A 214 -46.41 -37.24 4.15
C GLN A 214 -47.25 -38.53 4.21
N ILE A 215 -47.00 -39.48 3.29
CA ILE A 215 -47.70 -40.77 3.28
C ILE A 215 -47.49 -41.50 4.62
N SER A 216 -46.25 -41.55 5.11
CA SER A 216 -45.93 -42.20 6.38
C SER A 216 -46.59 -41.50 7.58
N TYR A 217 -46.65 -40.17 7.58
CA TYR A 217 -47.34 -39.38 8.60
C TYR A 217 -48.83 -39.70 8.62
N SER A 218 -49.51 -39.64 7.47
CA SER A 218 -50.95 -39.90 7.37
C SER A 218 -51.30 -41.35 7.79
N GLN A 219 -50.46 -42.32 7.42
CA GLN A 219 -50.64 -43.71 7.84
C GLN A 219 -50.55 -43.88 9.36
N LYS A 220 -49.60 -43.19 10.01
CA LYS A 220 -49.44 -43.22 11.47
C LYS A 220 -50.56 -42.44 12.18
N ASP A 221 -50.95 -41.26 11.69
CA ASP A 221 -52.03 -40.46 12.28
C ASP A 221 -53.38 -41.21 12.25
N ALA A 222 -53.68 -41.91 11.14
CA ALA A 222 -54.88 -42.72 11.01
C ALA A 222 -55.00 -43.83 12.08
N GLN A 223 -53.87 -44.29 12.65
CA GLN A 223 -53.84 -45.31 13.70
C GLN A 223 -53.96 -44.72 15.11
N ILE A 224 -53.72 -43.41 15.30
CA ILE A 224 -53.63 -42.81 16.64
C ILE A 224 -54.93 -42.97 17.42
N ALA A 225 -56.09 -42.71 16.80
CA ALA A 225 -57.37 -42.80 17.50
C ALA A 225 -57.63 -44.22 18.05
N ALA A 226 -57.35 -45.25 17.24
CA ALA A 226 -57.51 -46.65 17.63
C ALA A 226 -56.55 -47.03 18.76
N LEU A 227 -55.26 -46.69 18.64
CA LEU A 227 -54.25 -46.96 19.66
C LEU A 227 -54.55 -46.23 20.98
N SER A 228 -54.99 -44.98 20.91
CA SER A 228 -55.32 -44.15 22.08
C SER A 228 -56.52 -44.71 22.84
N ALA A 229 -57.51 -45.26 22.13
CA ALA A 229 -58.64 -45.94 22.75
C ALA A 229 -58.21 -47.25 23.45
N ILE A 230 -57.29 -48.01 22.85
CA ILE A 230 -56.73 -49.22 23.47
C ILE A 230 -55.97 -48.86 24.76
N ASP A 231 -55.11 -47.84 24.72
CA ASP A 231 -54.34 -47.39 25.89
C ASP A 231 -55.26 -46.87 27.00
N ALA A 232 -56.29 -46.11 26.67
CA ALA A 232 -57.29 -45.63 27.63
C ALA A 232 -57.97 -46.79 28.35
N ASN A 233 -58.41 -47.82 27.62
CA ASN A 233 -59.03 -49.00 28.23
C ASN A 233 -58.03 -49.78 29.09
N ASN A 234 -56.79 -49.95 28.63
CA ASN A 234 -55.75 -50.66 29.39
C ASN A 234 -55.40 -49.93 30.70
N GLU A 235 -55.28 -48.60 30.67
CA GLU A 235 -54.98 -47.80 31.85
C GLU A 235 -56.17 -47.78 32.84
N ILE A 236 -57.41 -47.72 32.33
CA ILE A 236 -58.62 -47.87 33.15
C ILE A 236 -58.68 -49.24 33.83
N GLU A 237 -58.42 -50.33 33.10
CA GLU A 237 -58.40 -51.68 33.68
C GLU A 237 -57.31 -51.82 34.73
N LYS A 238 -56.13 -51.24 34.49
CA LYS A 238 -55.04 -51.19 35.47
C LYS A 238 -55.43 -50.42 36.74
N GLN A 239 -56.10 -49.28 36.59
CA GLN A 239 -56.61 -48.52 37.73
C GLN A 239 -57.70 -49.32 38.46
N ARG A 240 -58.63 -49.96 37.74
CA ARG A 240 -59.67 -50.82 38.32
C ARG A 240 -59.06 -51.93 39.18
N LEU A 241 -58.10 -52.68 38.63
CA LEU A 241 -57.38 -53.74 39.35
C LEU A 241 -56.62 -53.21 40.58
N THR A 242 -56.12 -51.98 40.54
CA THR A 242 -55.42 -51.36 41.67
C THR A 242 -56.37 -50.98 42.79
N VAL A 243 -57.55 -50.46 42.45
CA VAL A 243 -58.61 -50.09 43.40
C VAL A 243 -59.30 -51.34 44.00
N GLU A 244 -59.46 -52.40 43.21
CA GLU A 244 -59.99 -53.68 43.69
C GLU A 244 -59.06 -54.30 44.76
N LYS A 245 -57.74 -54.15 44.62
CA LYS A 245 -56.77 -54.60 45.64
C LYS A 245 -56.89 -53.86 46.97
N SER A 246 -57.45 -52.65 46.98
CA SER A 246 -57.70 -51.87 48.20
C SER A 246 -59.12 -52.02 48.74
N ASN A 247 -59.86 -53.05 48.30
CA ASN A 247 -61.27 -53.30 48.66
C ASN A 247 -62.22 -52.14 48.32
N ALA A 248 -61.86 -51.32 47.33
CA ALA A 248 -62.73 -50.28 46.80
C ALA A 248 -63.20 -50.64 45.38
N ARG A 249 -64.21 -49.92 44.87
CA ARG A 249 -64.68 -50.06 43.49
C ARG A 249 -64.47 -48.75 42.74
N LEU A 250 -63.82 -48.84 41.58
CA LEU A 250 -63.70 -47.71 40.66
C LEU A 250 -64.99 -47.59 39.83
N ILE A 251 -65.62 -46.42 39.86
CA ILE A 251 -66.75 -46.09 38.98
C ILE A 251 -66.18 -45.33 37.79
N VAL A 252 -66.19 -45.95 36.61
CA VAL A 252 -65.72 -45.35 35.36
C VAL A 252 -66.90 -45.10 34.46
N THR A 253 -67.07 -43.87 34.00
CA THR A 253 -68.08 -43.52 33.02
C THR A 253 -67.49 -43.54 31.61
N LYS A 254 -68.33 -43.67 30.58
CA LYS A 254 -67.89 -43.55 29.18
C LYS A 254 -67.15 -42.22 28.93
N LYS A 255 -67.60 -41.13 29.57
CA LYS A 255 -66.96 -39.81 29.46
C LYS A 255 -65.52 -39.83 29.96
N ASP A 256 -65.21 -40.59 31.01
CA ASP A 256 -63.86 -40.69 31.55
C ASP A 256 -62.93 -41.43 30.57
N ILE A 257 -63.43 -42.51 29.95
CA ILE A 257 -62.73 -43.25 28.88
C ILE A 257 -62.45 -42.33 27.69
N ASP A 258 -63.48 -41.63 27.21
CA ASP A 258 -63.37 -40.72 26.07
C ASP A 258 -62.40 -39.56 26.37
N THR A 259 -62.40 -39.04 27.61
CA THR A 259 -61.48 -37.97 28.04
C THR A 259 -60.03 -38.46 28.10
N LEU A 260 -59.81 -39.67 28.62
CA LEU A 260 -58.48 -40.28 28.70
C LEU A 260 -57.95 -40.63 27.30
N ALA A 261 -58.80 -41.19 26.43
CA ALA A 261 -58.46 -41.47 25.04
C ALA A 261 -58.09 -40.18 24.28
N ALA A 262 -58.84 -39.09 24.48
CA ALA A 262 -58.51 -37.79 23.90
C ALA A 262 -57.20 -37.20 24.46
N SER A 263 -56.81 -37.54 25.68
CA SER A 263 -55.49 -37.18 26.23
C SER A 263 -54.37 -37.93 25.51
N PHE A 264 -54.47 -39.26 25.41
CA PHE A 264 -53.50 -40.07 24.69
C PHE A 264 -53.41 -39.72 23.20
N GLU A 265 -54.54 -39.41 22.56
CA GLU A 265 -54.57 -38.97 21.16
C GLU A 265 -53.77 -37.66 20.97
N ARG A 266 -53.94 -36.68 21.87
CA ARG A 266 -53.18 -35.42 21.83
C ARG A 266 -51.68 -35.65 22.02
N GLU A 267 -51.29 -36.47 22.98
CA GLU A 267 -49.88 -36.79 23.26
C GLU A 267 -49.23 -37.52 22.06
N ARG A 268 -49.92 -38.51 21.50
CA ARG A 268 -49.45 -39.28 20.34
C ARG A 268 -49.35 -38.41 19.09
N ARG A 269 -50.32 -37.52 18.83
CA ARG A 269 -50.22 -36.57 17.72
C ARG A 269 -49.07 -35.61 17.89
N PHE A 270 -48.88 -35.06 19.08
CA PHE A 270 -47.74 -34.20 19.37
C PHE A 270 -46.41 -34.92 19.13
N SER A 271 -46.28 -36.16 19.64
CA SER A 271 -45.08 -36.99 19.44
C SER A 271 -44.83 -37.32 17.97
N LEU A 272 -45.88 -37.64 17.21
CA LEU A 272 -45.80 -37.91 15.78
C LEU A 272 -45.34 -36.66 15.02
N SER A 273 -45.96 -35.49 15.27
CA SER A 273 -45.53 -34.24 14.64
C SER A 273 -44.07 -33.92 14.95
N GLN A 274 -43.61 -34.12 16.20
CA GLN A 274 -42.21 -33.92 16.56
C GLN A 274 -41.27 -34.88 15.79
N GLU A 275 -41.59 -36.17 15.72
CA GLU A 275 -40.77 -37.17 14.99
C GLU A 275 -40.51 -36.74 13.54
N PHE A 276 -41.54 -36.26 12.84
CA PHE A 276 -41.42 -35.87 11.44
C PHE A 276 -40.75 -34.50 11.26
N ARG A 277 -41.03 -33.54 12.15
CA ARG A 277 -40.35 -32.23 12.15
C ARG A 277 -38.85 -32.37 12.41
N GLU A 278 -38.44 -33.24 13.32
CA GLU A 278 -37.03 -33.49 13.62
C GLU A 278 -36.26 -34.02 12.41
N LYS A 279 -36.87 -34.83 11.54
CA LYS A 279 -36.22 -35.29 10.29
C LYS A 279 -35.86 -34.11 9.39
N PHE A 280 -36.77 -33.14 9.26
CA PHE A 280 -36.55 -31.91 8.51
C PHE A 280 -35.50 -31.01 9.16
N LEU A 281 -35.60 -30.78 10.47
CA LEU A 281 -34.64 -29.96 11.21
C LEU A 281 -33.22 -30.54 11.18
N ASN A 282 -33.08 -31.86 11.29
CA ASN A 282 -31.77 -32.51 11.23
C ASN A 282 -31.14 -32.39 9.84
N ALA A 283 -31.93 -32.56 8.77
CA ALA A 283 -31.46 -32.35 7.41
C ALA A 283 -31.06 -30.88 7.17
N ASP A 284 -31.87 -29.93 7.66
CA ASP A 284 -31.59 -28.49 7.53
C ASP A 284 -30.29 -28.11 8.25
N ARG A 285 -30.05 -28.61 9.47
CA ARG A 285 -28.79 -28.42 10.20
C ARG A 285 -27.59 -28.95 9.43
N GLN A 286 -27.69 -30.13 8.82
CA GLN A 286 -26.62 -30.69 7.98
C GLN A 286 -26.33 -29.78 6.79
N CYS A 287 -27.39 -29.27 6.14
CA CYS A 287 -27.28 -28.34 5.03
C CYS A 287 -26.62 -27.01 5.46
N GLY A 288 -26.99 -26.48 6.62
CA GLY A 288 -26.37 -25.29 7.22
C GLY A 288 -24.87 -25.47 7.48
N MET A 289 -24.43 -26.62 7.98
CA MET A 289 -22.99 -26.90 8.16
C MET A 289 -22.23 -26.90 6.83
N LEU A 290 -22.82 -27.45 5.77
CA LEU A 290 -22.21 -27.45 4.44
C LEU A 290 -22.09 -26.04 3.87
N LEU A 291 -23.11 -25.20 4.06
CA LEU A 291 -23.06 -23.78 3.72
C LEU A 291 -21.95 -23.06 4.50
N ASP A 292 -21.87 -23.24 5.82
CA ASP A 292 -20.86 -22.61 6.66
C ASP A 292 -19.44 -23.01 6.23
N HIS A 293 -19.22 -24.27 5.88
CA HIS A 293 -17.95 -24.75 5.33
C HIS A 293 -17.61 -24.12 3.98
N ALA A 294 -18.60 -23.91 3.10
CA ALA A 294 -18.39 -23.25 1.83
C ALA A 294 -18.05 -21.77 2.00
N VAL A 295 -18.78 -21.06 2.86
CA VAL A 295 -18.48 -19.66 3.21
C VAL A 295 -17.06 -19.55 3.75
N LYS A 296 -16.64 -20.47 4.62
CA LYS A 296 -15.28 -20.49 5.15
C LYS A 296 -14.23 -20.69 4.04
N ARG A 297 -14.42 -21.64 3.12
CA ARG A 297 -13.48 -21.84 2.00
C ARG A 297 -13.38 -20.60 1.10
N ILE A 298 -14.51 -19.98 0.77
CA ILE A 298 -14.55 -18.74 -0.01
C ILE A 298 -13.82 -17.62 0.75
N ALA A 299 -14.07 -17.50 2.05
CA ALA A 299 -13.41 -16.53 2.92
C ALA A 299 -11.89 -16.75 2.98
N ASP A 300 -11.43 -18.00 3.12
CA ASP A 300 -10.01 -18.35 3.15
C ASP A 300 -9.33 -18.09 1.79
N GLN A 301 -10.05 -18.27 0.68
CA GLN A 301 -9.54 -18.00 -0.67
C GLN A 301 -9.38 -16.50 -0.96
N LEU A 302 -10.35 -15.68 -0.52
CA LEU A 302 -10.44 -14.26 -0.85
C LEU A 302 -9.86 -13.34 0.22
N GLY A 303 -9.81 -13.84 1.45
CA GLY A 303 -9.44 -13.12 2.65
C GLY A 303 -8.02 -12.57 2.60
N PRO A 304 -7.63 -11.79 3.62
CA PRO A 304 -6.28 -11.28 3.71
C PRO A 304 -5.31 -12.45 3.68
N LYS A 305 -4.47 -12.51 2.65
CA LYS A 305 -3.39 -13.48 2.59
C LYS A 305 -2.42 -13.05 3.66
N ASP A 306 -2.22 -13.88 4.69
CA ASP A 306 -1.13 -13.69 5.62
C ASP A 306 0.14 -13.53 4.80
N THR A 307 0.67 -12.31 4.76
CA THR A 307 2.03 -12.07 4.30
C THR A 307 2.91 -12.73 5.33
N ALA A 308 3.14 -14.04 5.15
CA ALA A 308 4.12 -14.78 5.89
C ALA A 308 5.42 -13.96 5.86
N ARG A 309 5.90 -13.69 7.08
CA ARG A 309 7.10 -12.94 7.41
C ARG A 309 8.31 -13.38 6.60
#